data_AF-K2JDI5-F1
#
_entry.id   AF-K2JDI5-F1
#
_cell.length_a   1.000
_cell.length_b   1.000
_cell.length_c   1.000
_cell.angle_alpha   90.00
_cell.angle_beta   90.00
_cell.angle_gamma   90.00
#
_symmetry.space_group_name_H-M   'P 1'
#
loop_
_entity.id
_entity.type
_entity.pdbx_description
1 polymer ?
#
loop_
_entity_poly.entity_id
_entity_poly.type
_entity_poly.pdbx_seq_one_letter_code
_entity_poly.pdbx_strand_id
1 'polypeptide(L)'
;MFALPRRYVGILCIGLSAMLLSACQPKNTPQDHFMTQLAKHCGKAYVGQVVSDNLQDTAWASSRIIMHVRNCSAQQIEIPLHVGDDRSRTWVITRLDDQLSLQHVHVHEDGSPDESNRR
;
A
#
# COMPACT_ATOMS: atom_id res chain seq x y z
N MET A 1 17.75 2.75 69.97
CA MET A 1 16.64 1.90 69.50
C MET A 1 15.76 2.79 68.61
N PHE A 2 16.11 2.92 67.33
CA PHE A 2 15.39 3.77 66.38
C PHE A 2 14.47 2.88 65.54
N ALA A 3 13.16 3.00 65.76
CA ALA A 3 12.14 2.27 65.01
C ALA A 3 11.74 3.09 63.77
N LEU A 4 12.02 2.57 62.58
CA LEU A 4 11.56 3.15 61.31
C LEU A 4 10.04 2.92 61.13
N PRO A 5 9.26 3.92 60.69
CA PRO A 5 7.82 3.80 60.55
C PRO A 5 7.42 2.88 59.38
N ARG A 6 6.61 1.88 59.74
CA ARG A 6 5.96 0.84 58.92
C ARG A 6 4.90 1.39 57.95
N ARG A 7 5.20 2.47 57.22
CA ARG A 7 4.27 3.13 56.29
C ARG A 7 4.73 3.16 54.83
N TYR A 8 5.97 2.80 54.52
CA TYR A 8 6.50 2.84 53.15
C TYR A 8 6.40 1.51 52.38
N VAL A 9 6.00 0.41 53.02
CA VAL A 9 5.93 -0.92 52.39
C VAL A 9 4.74 -1.04 51.40
N GLY A 10 3.71 -0.21 51.52
CA GLY A 10 2.50 -0.31 50.68
C GLY A 10 2.54 0.43 49.34
N ILE A 11 3.47 1.37 49.16
CA ILE A 11 3.52 2.21 47.94
C ILE A 11 4.43 1.61 46.85
N LEU A 12 5.36 0.73 47.24
CA LEU A 12 6.37 0.20 46.32
C LEU A 12 5.80 -0.84 45.31
N CYS A 13 4.69 -1.51 45.62
CA CYS A 13 4.18 -2.60 44.77
C CYS A 13 3.27 -2.15 43.62
N ILE A 14 2.71 -0.93 43.63
CA ILE A 14 1.77 -0.49 42.58
C ILE A 14 2.52 0.06 41.35
N GLY A 15 3.74 0.58 41.52
CA GLY A 15 4.53 1.13 40.41
C GLY A 15 5.19 0.08 39.50
N LEU A 16 5.37 -1.16 39.96
CA LEU A 16 6.14 -2.18 39.24
C LEU A 16 5.32 -2.95 38.20
N SER A 17 3.99 -2.96 38.29
CA SER A 17 3.11 -3.71 37.38
C SER A 17 2.76 -3.00 36.08
N ALA A 18 3.05 -1.70 35.95
CA ALA A 18 2.68 -0.91 34.76
C ALA A 18 3.71 -0.98 33.61
N MET A 19 4.88 -1.61 33.79
CA MET A 19 5.96 -1.64 32.79
C MET A 19 5.93 -2.82 31.82
N LEU A 20 5.00 -3.78 31.95
CA LEU A 20 5.02 -5.02 31.16
C LEU A 20 4.20 -4.99 29.85
N LEU A 21 3.57 -3.88 29.49
CA LEU A 21 2.67 -3.81 28.32
C LEU A 21 3.27 -3.12 27.07
N SER A 22 4.54 -2.71 27.10
CA SER A 22 5.14 -1.92 26.01
C SER A 22 6.08 -2.73 25.10
N ALA A 23 5.60 -3.81 24.47
CA ALA A 23 6.47 -4.64 23.61
C ALA A 23 5.93 -5.04 22.22
N CYS A 24 4.75 -4.57 21.79
CA CYS A 24 4.27 -4.83 20.43
C CYS A 24 4.01 -3.51 19.69
N GLN A 25 5.07 -2.81 19.29
CA GLN A 25 4.92 -1.83 18.20
C GLN A 25 5.14 -2.57 16.87
N PRO A 26 4.16 -2.54 15.94
CA PRO A 26 4.38 -3.08 14.61
C PRO A 26 5.55 -2.32 13.98
N LYS A 27 6.60 -3.07 13.60
CA LYS A 27 7.74 -2.52 12.90
C LYS A 27 7.29 -2.15 11.50
N ASN A 28 7.26 -0.85 11.18
CA ASN A 28 6.99 -0.38 9.82
C ASN A 28 8.03 -0.97 8.85
N THR A 29 7.57 -1.84 7.97
CA THR A 29 8.39 -2.45 6.93
C THR A 29 8.56 -1.49 5.74
N PRO A 30 9.58 -1.67 4.88
CA PRO A 30 9.69 -0.90 3.64
C PRO A 30 8.42 -0.97 2.78
N GLN A 31 7.72 -2.09 2.79
CA GLN A 31 6.46 -2.33 2.10
C GLN A 31 5.35 -1.46 2.70
N ASP A 32 5.26 -1.35 4.03
CA ASP A 32 4.27 -0.49 4.70
C ASP A 32 4.54 0.99 4.39
N HIS A 33 5.83 1.37 4.36
CA HIS A 33 6.22 2.71 3.95
C HIS A 33 5.81 2.98 2.50
N PHE A 34 6.10 2.07 1.57
CA PHE A 34 5.70 2.19 0.17
C PHE A 34 4.17 2.37 0.03
N MET A 35 3.39 1.47 0.63
CA MET A 35 1.93 1.51 0.58
C MET A 35 1.39 2.83 1.17
N THR A 36 1.97 3.28 2.28
CA THR A 36 1.62 4.57 2.91
C THR A 36 1.90 5.76 1.98
N GLN A 37 3.04 5.78 1.29
CA GLN A 37 3.35 6.86 0.36
C GLN A 37 2.42 6.81 -0.86
N LEU A 38 2.20 5.63 -1.44
CA LEU A 38 1.31 5.47 -2.60
C LEU A 38 -0.14 5.87 -2.25
N ALA A 39 -0.62 5.54 -1.05
CA ALA A 39 -1.97 5.90 -0.59
C ALA A 39 -2.20 7.42 -0.51
N LYS A 40 -1.15 8.25 -0.37
CA LYS A 40 -1.27 9.73 -0.43
C LYS A 40 -1.71 10.24 -1.81
N HIS A 41 -1.66 9.38 -2.82
CA HIS A 41 -2.14 9.66 -4.17
C HIS A 41 -3.57 9.19 -4.41
N CYS A 42 -4.23 8.55 -3.43
CA CYS A 42 -5.57 8.03 -3.62
C CYS A 42 -6.56 9.12 -4.08
N GLY A 43 -7.36 8.80 -5.09
CA GLY A 43 -8.30 9.70 -5.76
C GLY A 43 -7.65 10.69 -6.74
N LYS A 44 -6.32 10.67 -6.91
CA LYS A 44 -5.62 11.53 -7.87
C LYS A 44 -5.40 10.81 -9.19
N ALA A 45 -5.53 11.56 -10.28
CA ALA A 45 -5.22 11.11 -11.62
C ALA A 45 -4.13 11.98 -12.24
N TYR A 46 -3.27 11.34 -13.03
CA TYR A 46 -2.10 11.95 -13.64
C TYR A 46 -2.09 11.64 -15.14
N VAL A 47 -1.76 12.65 -15.95
CA VAL A 47 -1.46 12.45 -17.36
C VAL A 47 -0.04 11.89 -17.47
N GLY A 48 0.10 10.73 -18.09
CA GLY A 48 1.38 10.07 -18.34
C GLY A 48 1.96 10.42 -19.71
N GLN A 49 3.27 10.27 -19.84
CA GLN A 49 4.00 10.33 -21.11
C GLN A 49 4.88 9.09 -21.22
N VAL A 50 4.90 8.47 -22.41
CA VAL A 50 5.85 7.40 -22.70
C VAL A 50 7.25 8.01 -22.85
N VAL A 51 8.21 7.49 -22.09
CA VAL A 51 9.63 7.96 -22.10
C VAL A 51 10.58 6.96 -22.78
N SER A 52 10.03 5.86 -23.29
CA SER A 52 10.74 4.83 -24.06
C SER A 52 10.75 5.21 -25.54
N ASP A 53 11.87 4.95 -26.21
CA ASP A 53 12.01 5.09 -27.67
C ASP A 53 11.73 3.79 -28.43
N ASN A 54 11.19 2.76 -27.75
CA ASN A 54 10.86 1.49 -28.39
C ASN A 54 9.70 1.66 -29.37
N LEU A 55 9.88 1.19 -30.61
CA LEU A 55 8.87 1.26 -31.66
C LEU A 55 7.56 0.56 -31.27
N GLN A 56 7.59 -0.44 -30.38
CA GLN A 56 6.40 -1.12 -29.88
C GLN A 56 5.48 -0.20 -29.06
N ASP A 57 6.02 0.89 -28.52
CA ASP A 57 5.27 1.83 -27.68
C ASP A 57 4.63 2.98 -28.51
N THR A 58 4.82 3.01 -29.83
CA THR A 58 4.38 4.12 -30.71
C THR A 58 2.88 4.43 -30.57
N ALA A 59 2.04 3.39 -30.44
CA ALA A 59 0.60 3.56 -30.25
C ALA A 59 0.26 4.21 -28.90
N TRP A 60 1.01 3.87 -27.85
CA TRP A 60 0.85 4.45 -26.53
C TRP A 60 1.40 5.88 -26.47
N ALA A 61 2.55 6.13 -27.11
CA ALA A 61 3.20 7.44 -27.16
C ALA A 61 2.34 8.51 -27.84
N SER A 62 1.50 8.11 -28.80
CA SER A 62 0.53 8.98 -29.48
C SER A 62 -0.82 9.08 -28.76
N SER A 63 -1.02 8.33 -27.67
CA SER A 63 -2.28 8.29 -26.92
C SER A 63 -2.26 9.19 -25.68
N ARG A 64 -3.44 9.67 -25.27
CA ARG A 64 -3.59 10.30 -23.96
C ARG A 64 -3.63 9.23 -22.88
N ILE A 65 -2.56 9.11 -22.10
CA ILE A 65 -2.44 8.11 -21.04
C ILE A 65 -2.84 8.75 -19.70
N ILE A 66 -3.77 8.12 -18.98
CA ILE A 66 -4.19 8.55 -17.64
C ILE A 66 -3.96 7.43 -16.65
N MET A 67 -3.15 7.72 -15.63
CA MET A 67 -2.94 6.86 -14.48
C MET A 67 -3.77 7.40 -13.30
N HIS A 68 -4.71 6.62 -12.79
CA HIS A 68 -5.61 7.04 -11.70
C HIS A 68 -5.41 6.14 -10.48
N VAL A 69 -4.89 6.66 -9.38
CA VAL A 69 -4.75 5.89 -8.14
C VAL A 69 -6.08 5.90 -7.39
N ARG A 70 -6.74 4.75 -7.22
CA ARG A 70 -8.04 4.64 -6.54
C ARG A 70 -8.18 3.31 -5.81
N ASN A 71 -9.31 3.12 -5.11
CA ASN A 71 -9.61 1.89 -4.35
C ASN A 71 -8.44 1.49 -3.43
N CYS A 72 -8.05 2.41 -2.54
CA CYS A 72 -6.86 2.24 -1.71
C CYS A 72 -7.22 1.68 -0.33
N SER A 73 -6.54 0.63 0.06
CA SER A 73 -6.56 0.04 1.40
C SER A 73 -5.13 -0.20 1.89
N ALA A 74 -4.98 -0.59 3.16
CA ALA A 74 -3.67 -1.00 3.68
C ALA A 74 -3.10 -2.22 2.93
N GLN A 75 -3.98 -3.12 2.45
CA GLN A 75 -3.57 -4.36 1.80
C GLN A 75 -3.36 -4.21 0.29
N GLN A 76 -4.13 -3.36 -0.37
CA GLN A 76 -4.19 -3.31 -1.83
C GLN A 76 -4.54 -1.91 -2.33
N ILE A 77 -3.92 -1.52 -3.45
CA ILE A 77 -4.20 -0.27 -4.18
C ILE A 77 -4.37 -0.62 -5.66
N GLU A 78 -5.45 -0.11 -6.27
CA GLU A 78 -5.71 -0.28 -7.70
C GLU A 78 -5.42 1.00 -8.47
N ILE A 79 -4.82 0.86 -9.63
CA ILE A 79 -4.43 1.98 -10.48
C ILE A 79 -4.90 1.68 -11.91
N PRO A 80 -6.16 2.03 -12.25
CA PRO A 80 -6.61 2.02 -13.63
C PRO A 80 -5.70 2.87 -14.52
N LEU A 81 -5.35 2.28 -15.67
CA LEU A 81 -4.51 2.89 -16.69
C LEU A 81 -5.32 3.00 -17.97
N HIS A 82 -5.76 4.21 -18.30
CA HIS A 82 -6.51 4.46 -19.52
C HIS A 82 -5.54 4.91 -20.62
N VAL A 83 -5.68 4.31 -21.81
CA VAL A 83 -4.89 4.65 -23.00
C VAL A 83 -5.86 5.07 -24.09
N GLY A 84 -6.03 6.38 -24.28
CA GLY A 84 -7.15 6.88 -25.08
C GLY A 84 -8.49 6.46 -24.47
N ASP A 85 -9.31 5.76 -25.26
CA ASP A 85 -10.60 5.21 -24.83
C ASP A 85 -10.51 3.80 -24.22
N ASP A 86 -9.35 3.15 -24.32
CA ASP A 86 -9.15 1.81 -23.77
C ASP A 86 -8.99 1.89 -22.23
N ARG A 87 -9.91 1.22 -21.52
CA ARG A 87 -9.97 1.15 -20.05
C ARG A 87 -9.80 -0.27 -19.51
N SER A 88 -9.25 -1.17 -20.32
CA SER A 88 -9.12 -2.59 -20.00
C SER A 88 -8.12 -2.90 -18.88
N ARG A 89 -7.23 -1.97 -18.53
CA ARG A 89 -6.02 -2.26 -17.73
C ARG A 89 -6.06 -1.61 -16.36
N THR A 90 -5.70 -2.38 -15.35
CA THR A 90 -5.51 -1.92 -13.98
C THR A 90 -4.24 -2.51 -13.41
N TRP A 91 -3.34 -1.66 -12.91
CA TRP A 91 -2.25 -2.11 -12.06
C TRP A 91 -2.77 -2.34 -10.65
N VAL A 92 -2.55 -3.52 -10.11
CA VAL A 92 -2.97 -3.86 -8.75
C VAL A 92 -1.73 -4.10 -7.91
N ILE A 93 -1.47 -3.21 -6.96
CA ILE A 93 -0.40 -3.36 -5.98
C ILE A 93 -0.98 -4.03 -4.74
N THR A 94 -0.45 -5.18 -4.36
CA THR A 94 -0.90 -5.94 -3.18
C THR A 94 0.25 -6.10 -2.20
N ARG A 95 0.03 -5.72 -0.95
CA ARG A 95 0.89 -6.05 0.18
C ARG A 95 0.82 -7.56 0.43
N LEU A 96 1.97 -8.20 0.57
CA LEU A 96 2.14 -9.59 1.03
C LEU A 96 3.16 -9.57 2.17
N ASP A 97 3.17 -10.53 3.09
CA ASP A 97 3.92 -10.50 4.36
C ASP A 97 5.27 -9.75 4.35
N ASP A 98 6.21 -10.15 3.51
CA ASP A 98 7.53 -9.51 3.34
C ASP A 98 7.75 -8.94 1.92
N GLN A 99 6.69 -8.85 1.11
CA GLN A 99 6.78 -8.53 -0.32
C GLN A 99 5.65 -7.61 -0.81
N LEU A 100 5.80 -7.09 -2.03
CA LEU A 100 4.73 -6.46 -2.78
C LEU A 100 4.54 -7.22 -4.09
N SER A 101 3.30 -7.48 -4.46
CA SER A 101 2.94 -7.97 -5.79
C SER A 101 2.44 -6.81 -6.63
N LEU A 102 2.91 -6.72 -7.87
CA LEU A 102 2.34 -5.89 -8.92
C LEU A 102 1.71 -6.83 -9.95
N GLN A 103 0.41 -6.69 -10.18
CA GLN A 103 -0.33 -7.42 -11.21
C GLN A 103 -0.86 -6.47 -12.28
N HIS A 104 -0.80 -6.92 -13.53
CA HIS A 104 -1.50 -6.32 -14.65
C HIS A 104 -2.83 -7.03 -14.82
N VAL A 105 -3.90 -6.45 -14.28
CA VAL A 105 -5.26 -6.99 -14.46
C VAL A 105 -5.84 -6.40 -15.73
N HIS A 106 -6.15 -7.27 -16.69
CA HIS A 106 -6.72 -6.96 -17.98
C HIS A 106 -8.15 -7.52 -18.06
N VAL A 107 -9.09 -6.73 -18.54
CA VAL A 107 -10.45 -7.19 -18.85
C VAL A 107 -10.73 -7.04 -20.33
N HIS A 108 -11.47 -7.98 -20.89
CA HIS A 108 -12.00 -7.88 -22.25
C HIS A 108 -13.11 -6.83 -22.32
N GLU A 109 -13.55 -6.48 -23.53
CA GLU A 109 -14.60 -5.47 -23.75
C GLU A 109 -15.93 -5.85 -23.10
N ASP A 110 -16.22 -7.15 -22.98
CA ASP A 110 -17.39 -7.69 -22.29
C ASP A 110 -17.25 -7.72 -20.75
N GLY A 111 -16.10 -7.28 -20.23
CA GLY A 111 -15.76 -7.25 -18.81
C GLY A 111 -15.25 -8.57 -18.25
N SER A 112 -15.16 -9.64 -19.05
CA SER A 112 -14.58 -10.91 -18.61
C SER A 112 -13.07 -10.77 -18.36
N PRO A 113 -12.52 -11.48 -17.36
CA PRO A 113 -11.10 -11.41 -17.06
C PRO A 113 -10.26 -12.09 -18.15
N ASP A 114 -9.16 -11.44 -18.52
CA ASP A 114 -8.16 -12.03 -19.42
C ASP A 114 -7.44 -13.20 -18.75
N GLU A 115 -7.08 -14.22 -19.54
CA GLU A 115 -6.36 -15.40 -19.05
C GLU A 115 -5.00 -15.08 -18.42
N SER A 116 -4.39 -13.95 -18.80
CA SER A 116 -3.12 -13.45 -18.26
C SER A 116 -3.23 -12.91 -16.83
N ASN A 117 -4.44 -12.73 -16.28
CA ASN A 117 -4.67 -12.24 -14.90
C ASN A 117 -4.29 -13.24 -13.79
N ARG A 118 -3.59 -14.32 -14.11
CA ARG A 118 -3.18 -15.31 -13.10
C ARG A 118 -2.12 -14.71 -12.18
N ARG A 119 -2.23 -15.00 -10.88
CA ARG A 119 -1.29 -14.57 -9.85
C ARG A 119 0.01 -15.36 -9.88
#